data_AF-A0A143XQ13-F1
#
_entry.id   AF-A0A143XQ13-F1
#
_cell.length_a   1.000
_cell.length_b   1.000
_cell.length_c   1.000
_cell.angle_alpha   90.00
_cell.angle_beta   90.00
_cell.angle_gamma   90.00
#
_symmetry.space_group_name_H-M   'P 1'
#
loop_
_entity.id
_entity.type
_entity.pdbx_description
1 polymer ?
#
loop_
_entity_poly.entity_id
_entity_poly.type
_entity_poly.pdbx_seq_one_letter_code
_entity_poly.pdbx_strand_id
1 'polypeptide(L)'
;MQKSENTKGRKKQFTKAFSYIDYSKDEKRYFGKILFYEKGKKLPKRAALEIRIDANNKADLKEQMRRIEKLYPSDQNTITVDMEMI
;
A
#
# COMPACT_ATOMS: atom_id res chain seq x y z
N MET A 1 15.97 6.14 -24.80
CA MET A 1 14.96 6.75 -23.91
C MET A 1 13.63 6.01 -24.09
N GLN A 2 13.33 5.02 -23.24
CA GLN A 2 12.04 4.29 -23.29
C GLN A 2 11.03 4.98 -22.38
N LYS A 3 9.85 5.19 -22.94
CA LYS A 3 8.79 6.09 -22.49
C LYS A 3 8.10 5.59 -21.22
N SER A 4 7.80 6.55 -20.36
CA SER A 4 6.97 6.50 -19.16
C SER A 4 5.49 6.17 -19.42
N GLU A 5 5.19 5.12 -20.20
CA GLU A 5 3.82 4.66 -20.45
C GLU A 5 3.35 3.61 -19.42
N ASN A 6 4.27 2.92 -18.76
CA ASN A 6 3.94 1.80 -17.86
C ASN A 6 3.23 2.20 -16.55
N THR A 7 3.35 3.46 -16.12
CA THR A 7 2.73 3.96 -14.88
C THR A 7 1.31 4.49 -15.06
N LYS A 8 0.94 4.98 -16.25
CA LYS A 8 -0.43 5.47 -16.52
C LYS A 8 -1.46 4.34 -16.63
N GLY A 9 -1.05 3.16 -17.10
CA GLY A 9 -1.92 1.98 -17.20
C GLY A 9 -2.27 1.36 -15.84
N ARG A 10 -1.27 1.17 -14.97
CA ARG A 10 -1.45 0.54 -13.64
C ARG A 10 -2.39 1.33 -12.72
N LYS A 11 -2.32 2.67 -12.73
CA LYS A 11 -3.23 3.54 -11.92
C LYS A 11 -4.71 3.38 -12.26
N LYS A 12 -5.04 3.00 -13.50
CA LYS A 12 -6.43 2.80 -13.92
C LYS A 12 -6.98 1.42 -13.57
N GLN A 13 -6.10 0.46 -13.29
CA GLN A 13 -6.46 -0.95 -13.10
C GLN A 13 -6.62 -1.35 -11.64
N PHE A 14 -5.97 -0.66 -10.69
CA PHE A 14 -5.98 -1.07 -9.28
C PHE A 14 -6.70 -0.07 -8.36
N THR A 15 -7.32 -0.58 -7.30
CA THR A 15 -7.86 0.19 -6.17
C THR A 15 -7.22 -0.28 -4.87
N LYS A 16 -6.98 0.65 -3.93
CA LYS A 16 -6.48 0.30 -2.60
C LYS A 16 -7.55 -0.50 -1.87
N ALA A 17 -7.14 -1.61 -1.27
CA ALA A 17 -8.02 -2.46 -0.47
C ALA A 17 -7.71 -2.34 1.01
N PHE A 18 -6.42 -2.39 1.33
CA PHE A 18 -5.95 -2.49 2.70
C PHE A 18 -4.57 -1.87 2.83
N SER A 19 -4.31 -1.20 3.94
CA SER A 19 -2.95 -0.83 4.33
C SER A 19 -2.69 -1.18 5.79
N TYR A 20 -1.51 -1.73 6.09
CA TYR A 20 -1.06 -2.01 7.46
C TYR A 20 0.28 -1.34 7.75
N ILE A 21 0.48 -0.97 9.02
CA ILE A 21 1.76 -0.61 9.61
C ILE A 21 2.04 -1.57 10.77
N ASP A 22 3.28 -2.03 10.88
CA ASP A 22 3.80 -2.89 11.94
C ASP A 22 5.19 -2.40 12.39
N TYR A 23 5.63 -2.80 13.59
CA TYR A 23 6.97 -2.51 14.13
C TYR A 23 7.64 -3.79 14.61
N SER A 24 8.76 -4.14 13.99
CA SER A 24 9.63 -5.23 14.48
C SER A 24 10.53 -4.70 15.58
N LYS A 25 10.38 -5.25 16.79
CA LYS A 25 11.26 -4.95 17.93
C LYS A 25 12.66 -5.51 17.74
N ASP A 26 12.77 -6.68 17.10
CA ASP A 26 14.04 -7.36 16.86
C ASP A 26 14.91 -6.57 15.88
N GLU A 27 14.30 -6.10 14.79
CA GLU A 27 15.01 -5.32 13.78
C GLU A 27 15.03 -3.82 14.09
N LYS A 28 14.22 -3.37 15.06
CA LYS A 28 13.96 -1.96 15.38
C LYS A 28 13.49 -1.15 14.17
N ARG A 29 12.65 -1.75 13.32
CA ARG A 29 12.19 -1.17 12.04
C ARG A 29 10.67 -1.22 11.91
N TYR A 30 10.14 -0.26 11.18
CA TYR A 30 8.72 -0.18 10.84
C TYR A 30 8.49 -0.77 9.45
N PHE A 31 7.45 -1.59 9.34
CA PHE A 31 7.03 -2.23 8.10
C PHE A 31 5.64 -1.74 7.70
N GLY A 32 5.52 -1.25 6.47
CA GLY A 32 4.25 -0.90 5.86
C GLY A 32 3.93 -1.87 4.75
N LYS A 33 2.65 -2.21 4.60
CA LYS A 33 2.16 -2.93 3.43
C LYS A 33 0.90 -2.31 2.92
N ILE A 34 0.79 -2.23 1.59
CA ILE A 34 -0.40 -1.77 0.91
C ILE A 34 -0.81 -2.85 -0.09
N LEU A 35 -2.06 -3.31 0.03
CA LEU A 35 -2.68 -4.28 -0.84
C LEU A 35 -3.66 -3.58 -1.79
N PHE A 36 -3.59 -3.96 -3.05
CA PHE A 36 -4.48 -3.46 -4.09
C PHE A 36 -5.19 -4.60 -4.81
N TYR A 37 -6.43 -4.34 -5.23
CA TYR A 37 -7.21 -5.24 -6.09
C TYR A 37 -7.46 -4.60 -7.45
N GLU A 38 -7.73 -5.41 -8.46
CA GLU A 38 -8.17 -4.91 -9.75
C GLU A 38 -9.57 -4.29 -9.63
N LYS A 39 -9.76 -3.10 -10.21
CA LYS A 39 -11.06 -2.41 -10.26
C LYS A 39 -12.10 -3.27 -10.96
N GLY A 40 -13.33 -3.24 -10.45
CA GLY A 40 -14.47 -3.94 -11.05
C GLY A 40 -14.54 -5.44 -10.75
N LYS A 41 -13.55 -6.01 -10.04
CA LYS A 41 -13.65 -7.37 -9.50
C LYS A 41 -14.19 -7.32 -8.08
N LYS A 42 -15.12 -8.23 -7.73
CA LYS A 42 -15.50 -8.49 -6.33
C LYS A 42 -14.23 -8.80 -5.54
N LEU A 43 -14.08 -8.23 -4.34
CA LEU A 43 -12.94 -8.40 -3.42
C LEU A 43 -12.32 -9.81 -3.54
N PRO A 44 -11.26 -9.98 -4.34
CA PRO A 44 -10.74 -11.30 -4.63
C PRO A 44 -10.01 -11.83 -3.40
N LYS A 45 -9.95 -13.16 -3.24
CA LYS A 45 -9.23 -13.82 -2.12
C LYS A 45 -7.73 -13.47 -2.06
N ARG A 46 -7.16 -12.85 -3.11
CA ARG A 46 -5.73 -12.53 -3.22
C ARG A 46 -5.54 -11.13 -3.79
N ALA A 47 -4.59 -10.38 -3.23
CA ALA A 47 -4.19 -9.08 -3.74
C ALA A 47 -3.63 -9.21 -5.17
N ALA A 48 -4.00 -8.26 -6.03
CA ALA A 48 -3.48 -8.19 -7.39
C ALA A 48 -2.12 -7.47 -7.42
N LEU A 49 -1.90 -6.54 -6.48
CA LEU A 49 -0.62 -5.89 -6.25
C LEU A 49 -0.39 -5.74 -4.76
N GLU A 50 0.86 -5.91 -4.37
CA GLU A 50 1.34 -5.76 -3.02
C GLU A 50 2.57 -4.85 -3.03
N ILE A 51 2.56 -3.81 -2.21
CA ILE A 51 3.72 -2.93 -1.99
C ILE A 51 4.14 -3.06 -0.54
N ARG A 52 5.42 -3.38 -0.31
CA ARG A 52 6.05 -3.42 1.01
C ARG A 52 6.99 -2.23 1.15
N ILE A 53 6.99 -1.61 2.31
CA ILE A 53 7.79 -0.43 2.64
C ILE A 53 8.44 -0.70 3.98
N ASP A 54 9.69 -0.29 4.11
CA ASP A 54 10.47 -0.39 5.33
C ASP A 54 10.98 1.01 5.69
N ALA A 55 10.86 1.40 6.95
CA ALA A 55 11.41 2.64 7.47
C ALA A 55 11.94 2.49 8.89
N ASN A 56 12.94 3.32 9.23
CA ASN A 56 13.51 3.35 10.59
C ASN A 56 12.62 4.08 11.61
N ASN A 57 11.63 4.86 11.15
CA ASN A 57 10.71 5.57 12.03
C ASN A 57 9.28 5.59 11.45
N LYS A 58 8.28 5.68 12.35
CA LYS A 58 6.86 5.63 11.99
C LYS A 58 6.43 6.79 11.09
N ALA A 59 7.01 7.97 11.26
CA ALA A 59 6.61 9.17 10.51
C ALA A 59 7.00 9.06 9.03
N ASP A 60 8.23 8.63 8.76
CA ASP A 60 8.72 8.35 7.40
C ASP A 60 7.90 7.24 6.74
N LEU A 61 7.60 6.15 7.46
CA LEU A 61 6.73 5.10 6.94
C LEU A 61 5.36 5.65 6.52
N LYS A 62 4.73 6.43 7.39
CA LYS A 62 3.42 7.05 7.12
C LYS A 62 3.49 7.98 5.90
N GLU A 63 4.57 8.74 5.74
CA GLU A 63 4.72 9.62 4.59
C GLU A 63 4.88 8.82 3.29
N GLN A 64 5.74 7.80 3.27
CA GLN A 64 5.95 6.94 2.11
C GLN A 64 4.66 6.22 1.71
N MET A 65 3.94 5.66 2.69
CA MET A 65 2.63 5.05 2.46
C MET A 65 1.66 6.06 1.86
N ARG A 66 1.51 7.25 2.46
CA ARG A 66 0.62 8.30 1.93
C ARG A 66 0.97 8.70 0.50
N ARG A 67 2.25 8.79 0.15
CA ARG A 67 2.69 9.08 -1.23
C ARG A 67 2.23 7.99 -2.19
N ILE A 68 2.36 6.72 -1.82
CA ILE A 68 1.88 5.59 -2.61
C ILE A 68 0.35 5.59 -2.69
N GLU A 69 -0.35 5.80 -1.58
CA GLU A 69 -1.82 5.85 -1.57
C GLU A 69 -2.37 6.96 -2.48
N LYS A 70 -1.70 8.11 -2.59
CA LYS A 70 -2.08 9.16 -3.56
C LYS A 70 -1.94 8.73 -5.03
N LEU A 71 -1.14 7.69 -5.32
CA LEU A 71 -0.97 7.17 -6.67
C LEU A 71 -2.13 6.28 -7.09
N TYR A 72 -2.86 5.68 -6.16
CA TYR A 72 -3.92 4.71 -6.44
C TYR A 72 -5.26 5.20 -5.89
N PRO A 73 -6.35 5.10 -6.66
CA PRO A 73 -7.68 5.40 -6.13
C PRO A 73 -8.01 4.45 -4.98
N SER A 74 -8.71 4.95 -3.97
CA SER A 74 -9.22 4.16 -2.85
C SER A 74 -10.70 3.86 -3.10
N ASP A 75 -11.12 2.64 -2.81
CA ASP A 75 -12.54 2.30 -2.79
C ASP A 75 -13.18 2.86 -1.50
N GLN A 76 -14.49 3.09 -1.48
CA GLN A 76 -15.23 3.52 -0.28
C GLN A 76 -15.04 2.55 0.90
N ASN A 77 -14.67 1.31 0.61
CA ASN A 77 -14.43 0.24 1.59
C ASN A 77 -12.95 0.06 1.98
N THR A 78 -12.09 1.06 1.72
CA THR A 78 -10.67 0.91 2.05
C THR A 78 -10.45 0.98 3.56
N ILE A 79 -9.77 -0.02 4.11
CA ILE A 79 -9.43 -0.07 5.53
C ILE A 79 -7.93 0.19 5.69
N THR A 80 -7.58 1.20 6.49
CA THR A 80 -6.20 1.38 6.99
C THR A 80 -6.15 0.94 8.44
N VAL A 81 -5.24 0.02 8.74
CA VAL A 81 -5.05 -0.51 10.09
C VAL A 81 -3.65 -0.13 10.58
N ASP A 82 -3.59 0.66 11.64
CA ASP A 82 -2.35 0.97 12.36
C ASP A 82 -2.32 0.01 13.57
N MET A 83 -1.62 -1.12 13.45
CA MET A 83 -1.42 -2.07 14.54
C MET A 83 -0.06 -1.82 15.16
N GLU A 84 -0.03 -1.44 16.44
CA GLU A 84 1.18 -1.53 17.26
C GLU A 84 1.13 -2.87 17.98
N MET A 85 1.92 -3.86 17.54
CA MET A 85 2.06 -5.10 18.29
C MET A 85 2.85 -4.81 19.58
N ILE A 86 2.15 -4.91 20.71
CA ILE A 86 2.68 -4.76 22.07
C ILE A 86 3.59 -5.93 22.41
#